data_AF-A0A1S6KZG2-F1
#
_entry.id   AF-A0A1S6KZG2-F1
#
_cell.length_a   1.000
_cell.length_b   1.000
_cell.length_c   1.000
_cell.angle_alpha   90.00
_cell.angle_beta   90.00
_cell.angle_gamma   90.00
#
_symmetry.space_group_name_H-M   'P 1'
#
loop_
_entity.id
_entity.type
_entity.pdbx_description
1 polymer ?
#
loop_
_entity_poly.entity_id
_entity_poly.type
_entity_poly.pdbx_seq_one_letter_code
_entity_poly.pdbx_strand_id
1 'polypeptide(L)'
;EWTADQYDAFIKQEVQKCVKFQEDAEIDVLVHGEFERNDMVEFFGENFEGHVFTQNGWVQSYGSRCVKPPVIFGDVSRSRPITVYWSQYAQSLTSKPMKGMLTGPITCLQWSFVRDDQPRKDTANQLAFAIRDEVQD
;
A
#
# COMPACT_ATOMS: atom_id res chain seq x y z
N GLU A 1 14.35 -7.47 19.04
CA GLU A 1 13.40 -7.47 17.90
C GLU A 1 11.99 -7.66 18.43
N TRP A 2 10.97 -7.21 17.71
CA TRP A 2 9.56 -7.37 18.09
C TRP A 2 8.98 -8.62 17.42
N THR A 3 8.02 -9.27 18.07
CA THR A 3 7.19 -10.29 17.43
C THR A 3 6.17 -9.65 16.49
N ALA A 4 5.61 -10.44 15.57
CA ALA A 4 4.52 -9.98 14.70
C ALA A 4 3.33 -9.45 15.52
N ASP A 5 2.96 -10.13 16.60
CA ASP A 5 1.86 -9.71 17.48
C ASP A 5 2.15 -8.38 18.21
N GLN A 6 3.40 -8.16 18.63
CA GLN A 6 3.79 -6.90 19.25
C GLN A 6 3.71 -5.74 18.26
N TYR A 7 4.13 -5.97 17.02
CA TYR A 7 4.00 -4.98 15.95
C TYR A 7 2.54 -4.71 15.58
N ASP A 8 1.72 -5.77 15.42
CA ASP A 8 0.29 -5.65 15.14
C ASP A 8 -0.44 -4.86 16.24
N ALA A 9 -0.18 -5.19 17.50
CA ALA A 9 -0.76 -4.47 18.64
C ALA A 9 -0.37 -2.98 18.66
N PHE A 10 0.88 -2.67 18.31
CA PHE A 10 1.35 -1.30 18.19
C PHE A 10 0.64 -0.53 17.07
N ILE A 11 0.57 -1.10 15.86
CA ILE A 11 -0.12 -0.45 14.73
C ILE A 11 -1.60 -0.27 15.03
N LYS A 12 -2.27 -1.26 15.64
CA LYS A 12 -3.66 -1.14 16.11
C LYS A 12 -3.86 0.04 17.06
N GLN A 13 -2.91 0.28 17.95
CA GLN A 13 -2.96 1.40 18.89
C GLN A 13 -2.82 2.74 18.16
N GLU A 14 -1.93 2.86 17.17
CA GLU A 14 -1.77 4.08 16.38
C GLU A 14 -3.01 4.38 15.52
N VAL A 15 -3.60 3.35 14.89
CA VAL A 15 -4.88 3.47 14.18
C VAL A 15 -5.97 3.98 15.12
N GLN A 16 -6.08 3.42 16.34
CA GLN A 16 -7.08 3.88 17.31
C GLN A 16 -6.90 5.34 17.71
N LYS A 17 -5.66 5.79 17.94
CA LYS A 17 -5.35 7.20 18.23
C LYS A 17 -5.74 8.10 17.06
N CYS A 18 -5.44 7.68 15.83
CA CYS A 18 -5.76 8.42 14.61
C CYS A 18 -7.27 8.56 14.40
N VAL A 19 -8.04 7.48 14.57
CA VAL A 19 -9.51 7.50 14.47
C VAL A 19 -10.08 8.45 15.52
N LYS A 20 -9.68 8.30 16.78
CA LYS A 20 -10.15 9.16 17.87
C LYS A 20 -9.85 10.63 17.60
N PHE A 21 -8.65 10.95 17.14
CA PHE A 21 -8.28 12.33 16.80
C PHE A 21 -9.19 12.91 15.71
N GLN A 22 -9.49 12.14 14.66
CA GLN A 22 -10.35 12.61 13.58
C GLN A 22 -11.80 12.78 14.03
N GLU A 23 -12.29 11.95 14.95
CA GLU A 23 -13.60 12.11 15.56
C GLU A 23 -13.69 13.36 16.43
N ASP A 24 -12.69 13.55 17.31
CA ASP A 24 -12.59 14.73 18.19
C ASP A 24 -12.44 16.03 17.36
N ALA A 25 -11.87 15.94 16.14
CA ALA A 25 -11.75 17.04 15.18
C ALA A 25 -12.96 17.18 14.22
N GLU A 26 -14.03 16.42 14.45
CA GLU A 26 -15.30 16.48 13.71
C GLU A 26 -15.17 16.20 12.19
N ILE A 27 -14.20 15.39 11.75
CA ILE A 27 -14.04 15.00 10.35
C ILE A 27 -15.18 14.03 9.94
N ASP A 28 -15.80 14.25 8.77
CA ASP A 28 -16.96 13.46 8.31
C ASP A 28 -16.61 12.06 7.78
N VAL A 29 -15.49 11.95 7.06
CA VAL A 29 -15.03 10.70 6.42
C VAL A 29 -13.58 10.45 6.80
N LEU A 30 -13.33 9.35 7.50
CA LEU A 30 -12.09 9.07 8.19
C LEU A 30 -11.11 8.26 7.32
N VAL A 31 -9.84 8.29 7.71
CA VAL A 31 -8.77 7.42 7.21
C VAL A 31 -8.08 6.71 8.37
N HIS A 32 -7.42 5.57 8.12
CA HIS A 32 -6.76 4.81 9.20
C HIS A 32 -5.32 5.27 9.50
N GLY A 33 -4.76 6.13 8.65
CA GLY A 33 -3.44 6.75 8.84
C GLY A 33 -2.26 6.01 8.19
N GLU A 34 -2.47 4.82 7.61
CA GLU A 34 -1.47 4.06 6.84
C GLU A 34 -0.18 3.72 7.61
N PHE A 35 -0.27 3.55 8.94
CA PHE A 35 0.89 3.29 9.80
C PHE A 35 1.60 1.96 9.51
N GLU A 36 0.90 1.01 8.88
CA GLU A 36 1.45 -0.26 8.42
C GLU A 36 2.33 -0.12 7.17
N ARG A 37 2.31 1.05 6.51
CA ARG A 37 2.95 1.28 5.20
C ARG A 37 4.19 2.15 5.36
N ASN A 38 5.26 1.73 4.70
CA ASN A 38 6.50 2.51 4.58
C ASN A 38 6.47 3.46 3.37
N ASP A 39 5.92 2.99 2.25
CA ASP A 39 5.81 3.71 0.98
C ASP A 39 4.59 3.18 0.21
N MET A 40 3.92 4.06 -0.52
CA MET A 40 2.66 3.75 -1.19
C MET A 40 2.81 2.80 -2.39
N VAL A 41 4.00 2.60 -2.95
CA VAL A 41 4.25 1.69 -4.08
C VAL A 41 4.97 0.43 -3.60
N GLU A 42 5.99 0.59 -2.74
CA GLU A 42 6.72 -0.54 -2.17
C GLU A 42 5.79 -1.50 -1.42
N PHE A 43 4.91 -0.96 -0.57
CA PHE A 43 3.96 -1.75 0.21
C PHE A 43 3.06 -2.65 -0.65
N PHE A 44 2.58 -2.15 -1.79
CA PHE A 44 1.78 -2.97 -2.71
C PHE A 44 2.65 -3.96 -3.47
N GLY A 45 3.81 -3.52 -3.95
CA GLY A 45 4.73 -4.39 -4.68
C GLY A 45 5.16 -5.61 -3.85
N GLU A 46 5.41 -5.46 -2.54
CA GLU A 46 5.79 -6.57 -1.65
C GLU A 46 4.72 -7.66 -1.55
N ASN A 47 3.48 -7.33 -1.94
CA ASN A 47 2.34 -8.24 -1.92
C ASN A 47 1.89 -8.66 -3.34
N PHE A 48 2.63 -8.26 -4.38
CA PHE A 48 2.39 -8.68 -5.75
C PHE A 48 3.45 -9.67 -6.22
N GLU A 49 3.01 -10.70 -6.94
CA GLU A 49 3.92 -11.53 -7.73
C GLU A 49 4.53 -10.68 -8.87
N GLY A 50 5.67 -11.12 -9.39
CA GLY A 50 6.36 -10.44 -10.50
C GLY A 50 7.15 -9.19 -10.08
N HIS A 51 7.29 -8.93 -8.77
CA HIS A 51 8.11 -7.85 -8.22
C HIS A 51 9.34 -8.37 -7.47
N VAL A 52 10.45 -7.62 -7.54
CA VAL A 52 11.62 -7.78 -6.64
C VAL A 52 12.07 -6.43 -6.10
N PHE A 53 12.77 -6.47 -4.98
CA PHE A 53 13.21 -5.30 -4.23
C PHE A 53 14.71 -5.31 -4.04
N THR A 54 15.32 -4.14 -4.21
CA THR A 54 16.74 -3.95 -3.88
C THR A 54 16.87 -3.62 -2.40
N GLN A 55 17.99 -4.01 -1.78
CA GLN A 55 18.30 -3.60 -0.40
C GLN A 55 18.79 -2.15 -0.33
N ASN A 56 19.58 -1.71 -1.32
CA ASN A 56 20.24 -0.39 -1.33
C ASN A 56 20.12 0.36 -2.67
N GLY A 57 19.17 0.00 -3.54
CA GLY A 57 18.99 0.64 -4.85
C GLY A 57 18.26 2.00 -4.76
N TRP A 58 18.84 2.93 -4.01
CA TRP A 58 18.32 4.27 -3.83
C TRP A 58 18.54 5.13 -5.07
N VAL A 59 17.51 5.85 -5.48
CA VAL A 59 17.55 6.82 -6.58
C VAL A 59 17.12 8.18 -6.05
N GLN A 60 17.91 9.22 -6.33
CA GLN A 60 17.55 10.59 -5.94
C GLN A 60 16.30 11.04 -6.71
N SER A 61 15.29 11.53 -5.98
CA SER A 61 14.07 12.09 -6.56
C SER A 61 14.16 13.61 -6.60
N TYR A 62 14.31 14.27 -5.44
CA TYR A 62 14.52 15.72 -5.36
C TYR A 62 15.24 16.12 -4.08
N GLY A 63 16.16 17.09 -4.16
CA GLY A 63 16.94 17.54 -3.00
C GLY A 63 17.66 16.37 -2.31
N SER A 64 17.42 16.18 -1.02
CA SER A 64 17.92 15.04 -0.25
C SER A 64 16.94 13.85 -0.15
N ARG A 65 15.82 13.89 -0.89
CA ARG A 65 14.81 12.83 -0.89
C ARG A 65 15.17 11.79 -1.95
N CYS A 66 15.35 10.55 -1.50
CA CYS A 66 15.55 9.39 -2.35
C CYS A 66 14.34 8.46 -2.29
N VAL A 67 14.15 7.70 -3.36
CA VAL A 67 13.17 6.62 -3.47
C VAL A 67 13.92 5.30 -3.70
N LYS A 68 13.27 4.18 -3.40
CA LYS A 68 13.80 2.83 -3.66
C LYS A 68 12.79 2.08 -4.55
N PRO A 69 12.77 2.36 -5.87
CA PRO A 69 11.73 1.83 -6.76
C PRO A 69 11.74 0.30 -6.78
N PRO A 70 10.56 -0.35 -6.69
CA PRO A 70 10.43 -1.78 -6.96
C PRO A 70 10.83 -2.09 -8.42
N VAL A 71 11.20 -3.33 -8.69
CA VAL A 71 11.47 -3.81 -10.06
C VAL A 71 10.40 -4.81 -10.46
N ILE A 72 9.64 -4.50 -11.52
CA ILE A 72 8.69 -5.42 -12.14
C ILE A 72 9.46 -6.27 -13.15
N PHE A 73 9.71 -7.54 -12.82
CA PHE A 73 10.51 -8.45 -13.63
C PHE A 73 9.67 -9.52 -14.34
N GLY A 74 8.41 -9.70 -13.94
CA GLY A 74 7.53 -10.76 -14.42
C GLY A 74 6.08 -10.33 -14.54
N ASP A 75 5.19 -11.30 -14.76
CA ASP A 75 3.75 -11.05 -14.81
C ASP A 75 3.21 -10.75 -13.41
N VAL A 76 2.41 -9.69 -13.31
CA VAL A 76 1.88 -9.20 -12.03
C VAL A 76 0.57 -9.89 -11.70
N SER A 77 0.48 -10.43 -10.48
CA SER A 77 -0.76 -10.96 -9.91
C SER A 77 -0.78 -10.79 -8.39
N ARG A 78 -1.97 -10.89 -7.80
CA ARG A 78 -2.20 -10.79 -6.36
C ARG A 78 -2.80 -12.08 -5.84
N SER A 79 -2.19 -12.67 -4.82
CA SER A 79 -2.62 -13.97 -4.26
C SER A 79 -3.51 -13.86 -3.02
N ARG A 80 -3.53 -12.69 -2.34
CA ARG A 80 -4.26 -12.48 -1.07
C ARG A 80 -4.62 -11.00 -0.85
N PRO A 81 -5.63 -10.70 -0.01
CA PRO A 81 -5.92 -9.37 0.52
C PRO A 81 -4.69 -8.68 1.11
N ILE A 82 -4.53 -7.40 0.80
CA ILE A 82 -3.38 -6.59 1.22
C ILE A 82 -3.78 -5.64 2.37
N THR A 83 -4.85 -4.87 2.15
CA THR A 83 -5.24 -3.71 2.97
C THR A 83 -6.51 -3.94 3.78
N VAL A 84 -7.32 -4.92 3.38
CA VAL A 84 -8.63 -5.24 3.95
C VAL A 84 -8.60 -5.36 5.47
N TYR A 85 -7.62 -6.07 6.04
CA TYR A 85 -7.50 -6.27 7.49
C TYR A 85 -7.44 -4.94 8.26
N TRP A 86 -6.60 -4.01 7.83
CA TRP A 86 -6.42 -2.73 8.50
C TRP A 86 -7.61 -1.79 8.30
N SER A 87 -8.18 -1.77 7.09
CA SER A 87 -9.39 -1.00 6.81
C SER A 87 -10.60 -1.50 7.61
N GLN A 88 -10.76 -2.83 7.74
CA GLN A 88 -11.81 -3.44 8.57
C GLN A 88 -11.64 -3.13 10.05
N TYR A 89 -10.41 -3.28 10.58
CA TYR A 89 -10.13 -2.91 11.97
C TYR A 89 -10.43 -1.43 12.22
N ALA A 90 -9.97 -0.53 11.35
CA ALA A 90 -10.21 0.91 11.51
C ALA A 90 -11.72 1.25 11.44
N GLN A 91 -12.46 0.68 10.49
CA GLN A 91 -13.91 0.87 10.40
C GLN A 91 -14.64 0.33 11.63
N SER A 92 -14.14 -0.73 12.27
CA SER A 92 -14.76 -1.28 13.49
C SER A 92 -14.70 -0.36 14.71
N LEU A 93 -13.82 0.66 14.68
CA LEU A 93 -13.63 1.62 15.77
C LEU A 93 -14.56 2.83 15.71
N THR A 94 -15.30 3.02 14.61
CA THR A 94 -16.14 4.21 14.40
C THR A 94 -17.41 3.88 13.62
N SER A 95 -18.44 4.71 13.80
CA SER A 95 -19.67 4.66 12.99
C SER A 95 -19.59 5.53 11.73
N LYS A 96 -18.55 6.38 11.61
CA LYS A 96 -18.33 7.22 10.43
C LYS A 96 -17.76 6.38 9.28
N PRO A 97 -17.98 6.76 8.01
CA PRO A 97 -17.38 6.06 6.88
C PRO A 97 -15.84 6.13 6.91
N MET A 98 -15.19 4.97 6.79
CA MET A 98 -13.73 4.82 6.69
C MET A 98 -13.32 4.62 5.22
N LYS A 99 -12.32 5.36 4.74
CA LYS A 99 -11.77 5.14 3.38
C LYS A 99 -10.83 3.94 3.36
N GLY A 100 -11.04 3.04 2.41
CA GLY A 100 -10.00 2.12 1.94
C GLY A 100 -8.99 2.89 1.07
N MET A 101 -7.70 2.63 1.27
CA MET A 101 -6.62 3.36 0.60
C MET A 101 -5.80 2.43 -0.29
N LEU A 102 -5.77 2.70 -1.59
CA LEU A 102 -5.03 1.94 -2.59
C LEU A 102 -4.16 2.86 -3.46
N THR A 103 -3.07 2.32 -3.99
CA THR A 103 -2.28 2.98 -5.03
C THR A 103 -2.74 2.50 -6.40
N GLY A 104 -3.08 3.44 -7.28
CA GLY A 104 -3.58 3.13 -8.62
C GLY A 104 -2.52 2.46 -9.52
N PRO A 105 -2.96 1.69 -10.53
CA PRO A 105 -2.06 0.87 -11.36
C PRO A 105 -1.03 1.69 -12.12
N ILE A 106 -1.39 2.89 -12.57
CA ILE A 106 -0.47 3.77 -13.29
C ILE A 106 0.62 4.30 -12.36
N THR A 107 0.31 4.63 -11.11
CA THR A 107 1.33 5.05 -10.15
C THR A 107 2.28 3.89 -9.84
N CYS A 108 1.75 2.69 -9.57
CA CYS A 108 2.58 1.50 -9.36
C CYS A 108 3.53 1.24 -10.54
N LEU A 109 3.04 1.41 -11.77
CA LEU A 109 3.85 1.27 -12.99
C LEU A 109 4.92 2.38 -13.11
N GLN A 110 4.56 3.65 -12.89
CA GLN A 110 5.45 4.78 -13.15
C GLN A 110 6.55 4.92 -12.09
N TRP A 111 6.29 4.46 -10.87
CA TRP A 111 7.23 4.55 -9.75
C TRP A 111 7.98 3.24 -9.50
N SER A 112 7.93 2.32 -10.46
CA SER A 112 8.73 1.10 -10.50
C SER A 112 9.70 1.12 -11.69
N PHE A 113 10.79 0.37 -11.59
CA PHE A 113 11.54 -0.05 -12.78
C PHE A 113 10.76 -1.15 -13.49
N VAL A 114 10.30 -0.85 -14.69
CA VAL A 114 9.39 -1.74 -15.46
C VAL A 114 10.20 -2.56 -16.45
N ARG A 115 9.90 -3.86 -16.54
CA ARG A 115 10.36 -4.75 -17.62
C ARG A 115 10.19 -4.13 -19.01
N ASP A 116 11.12 -4.43 -19.92
CA ASP A 116 11.23 -3.86 -21.26
C ASP A 116 10.90 -4.86 -22.40
N ASP A 117 10.48 -6.07 -22.05
CA ASP A 117 10.16 -7.16 -22.96
C ASP A 117 8.69 -7.21 -23.42
N GLN A 118 7.83 -6.35 -22.86
CA GLN A 118 6.43 -6.21 -23.28
C GLN A 118 5.95 -4.75 -23.29
N PRO A 119 4.87 -4.41 -24.02
CA PRO A 119 4.27 -3.09 -23.97
C PRO A 119 3.86 -2.68 -22.54
N ARG A 120 4.19 -1.45 -22.13
CA ARG A 120 3.80 -0.90 -20.80
C ARG A 120 2.31 -1.04 -20.50
N LYS A 121 1.44 -0.97 -21.52
CA LYS A 121 -0.01 -1.14 -21.38
C LYS A 121 -0.39 -2.52 -20.83
N ASP A 122 0.38 -3.56 -21.14
CA ASP A 122 0.07 -4.93 -20.74
C ASP A 122 0.41 -5.12 -19.27
N THR A 123 1.56 -4.61 -18.82
CA THR A 123 1.91 -4.52 -17.38
C THR A 123 0.92 -3.64 -16.60
N ALA A 124 0.50 -2.50 -17.17
CA ALA A 124 -0.50 -1.63 -16.55
C ALA A 124 -1.84 -2.35 -16.32
N ASN A 125 -2.27 -3.17 -17.29
CA ASN A 125 -3.50 -3.97 -17.18
C ASN A 125 -3.38 -5.07 -16.13
N GLN A 126 -2.22 -5.75 -16.04
CA GLN A 126 -1.98 -6.75 -14.99
C GLN A 126 -2.08 -6.10 -13.58
N LEU A 127 -1.43 -4.95 -13.39
CA LEU A 127 -1.56 -4.15 -12.16
C LEU A 127 -3.02 -3.75 -11.89
N ALA A 128 -3.76 -3.33 -12.92
CA ALA A 128 -5.15 -2.94 -12.77
C ALA A 128 -6.05 -4.11 -12.34
N PHE A 129 -5.83 -5.32 -12.84
CA PHE A 129 -6.56 -6.51 -12.39
C PHE A 129 -6.21 -6.87 -10.95
N ALA A 130 -4.94 -6.84 -10.57
CA ALA A 130 -4.51 -7.07 -9.19
C ALA A 130 -5.17 -6.08 -8.21
N ILE A 131 -5.21 -4.79 -8.56
CA ILE A 131 -5.84 -3.75 -7.75
C ILE A 131 -7.36 -3.87 -7.75
N ARG A 132 -7.99 -4.25 -8.88
CA ARG A 132 -9.43 -4.50 -8.96
C ARG A 132 -9.84 -5.59 -7.98
N ASP A 133 -9.08 -6.68 -7.91
CA ASP A 133 -9.40 -7.79 -7.02
C ASP A 133 -9.27 -7.36 -5.54
N GLU A 134 -8.32 -6.47 -5.20
CA GLU A 134 -8.24 -5.85 -3.87
C GLU A 134 -9.41 -4.90 -3.54
N VAL A 135 -9.97 -4.20 -4.55
CA VAL A 135 -11.18 -3.38 -4.38
C VAL A 135 -12.43 -4.23 -4.12
N GLN A 136 -12.45 -5.47 -4.62
CA GLN A 136 -13.62 -6.36 -4.52
C GLN A 136 -13.69 -7.12 -3.20
N ASP A 137 -12.55 -7.30 -2.52
CA ASP A 137 -12.47 -7.94 -1.20
C ASP A 137 -12.97 -7.03 -0.06
#